data_AF-A0A3D4CKG1-F1
#
_entry.id   AF-A0A3D4CKG1-F1
#
_cell.length_a   1.000
_cell.length_b   1.000
_cell.length_c   1.000
_cell.angle_alpha   90.00
_cell.angle_beta   90.00
_cell.angle_gamma   90.00
#
_symmetry.space_group_name_H-M   'P 1'
#
loop_
_entity.id
_entity.type
_entity.pdbx_description
1 polymer ?
#
loop_
_entity_poly.entity_id
_entity_poly.type
_entity_poly.pdbx_seq_one_letter_code
_entity_poly.pdbx_strand_id
1 'polypeptide(L)'
;MKYFLFNLVFILYALNINANNIKVNNSSLKEHHLLKNKYRQIDSLVVLFNNEYKAENFEKALQQINQIQNIAQQLNNDSIIAFTNERIGMLQFKIGNYQLASKYFLNAIQYYDSTKNELQLAKAYS
;
A
#
# COMPACT_ATOMS: atom_id res chain seq x y z
N MET A 1 28.86 -42.69 25.92
CA MET A 1 27.76 -41.79 26.33
C MET A 1 27.92 -40.35 25.82
N LYS A 2 29.09 -39.70 25.90
CA LYS A 2 29.30 -38.31 25.44
C LYS A 2 28.94 -38.02 23.97
N TYR A 3 29.25 -38.92 23.03
CA TYR A 3 28.94 -38.74 21.61
C TYR A 3 27.44 -38.76 21.29
N PHE A 4 26.65 -39.49 22.08
CA PHE A 4 25.19 -39.55 21.91
C PHE A 4 24.52 -38.22 22.29
N LEU A 5 24.96 -37.63 23.42
CA LEU A 5 24.52 -36.29 23.86
C LEU A 5 24.90 -35.20 22.85
N PHE A 6 26.11 -35.25 22.30
CA PHE A 6 26.54 -34.29 21.28
C PHE A 6 25.69 -34.35 20.00
N ASN A 7 25.46 -35.55 19.47
CA ASN A 7 24.61 -35.73 18.28
C ASN A 7 23.16 -35.32 18.54
N LEU A 8 22.62 -35.60 19.73
CA LEU A 8 21.26 -35.20 20.11
C LEU A 8 21.10 -33.67 20.14
N VAL A 9 22.06 -32.95 20.75
CA VAL A 9 22.04 -31.48 20.79
C VAL A 9 22.10 -30.89 19.38
N PHE A 10 22.95 -31.45 18.50
CA PHE A 10 23.07 -31.00 17.12
C PHE A 10 21.76 -31.20 16.32
N ILE A 11 21.11 -32.36 16.47
CA ILE A 11 19.81 -32.65 15.83
C ILE A 11 18.73 -31.69 16.32
N LEU A 12 18.64 -31.46 17.64
CA LEU A 12 17.68 -30.52 18.22
C LEU A 12 17.88 -29.09 17.72
N TYR A 13 19.15 -28.66 17.58
CA TYR A 13 19.48 -27.35 17.02
C TYR A 13 19.08 -27.22 15.54
N ALA A 14 19.37 -28.24 14.72
CA ALA A 14 18.99 -28.26 13.32
C ALA A 14 17.46 -28.26 13.11
N LEU A 15 16.72 -29.01 13.93
CA LEU A 15 15.26 -29.02 13.91
C LEU A 15 14.66 -27.66 14.28
N ASN A 16 15.23 -26.98 15.27
CA ASN A 16 14.78 -25.65 15.69
C ASN A 16 15.00 -24.60 14.58
N ILE A 17 16.18 -24.59 13.95
CA ILE A 17 16.46 -23.70 12.81
C ILE A 17 15.46 -23.94 11.68
N ASN A 18 15.23 -25.19 11.31
CA ASN A 18 14.31 -25.52 10.22
C ASN A 18 12.87 -25.08 10.54
N ALA A 19 12.40 -25.32 11.76
CA ALA A 19 11.08 -24.88 12.20
C ALA A 19 10.92 -23.35 12.14
N ASN A 20 11.94 -22.59 12.57
CA ASN A 20 11.93 -21.13 12.47
C ASN A 20 11.92 -20.67 11.01
N ASN A 21 12.73 -21.26 10.14
CA ASN A 21 12.77 -20.92 8.72
C ASN A 21 11.41 -21.16 8.04
N ILE A 22 10.76 -22.29 8.33
CA ILE A 22 9.41 -22.59 7.81
C ILE A 22 8.40 -21.56 8.31
N LYS A 23 8.45 -21.21 9.60
CA LYS A 23 7.55 -20.21 10.19
C LYS A 23 7.74 -18.84 9.54
N VAL A 24 8.98 -18.38 9.39
CA VAL A 24 9.33 -17.10 8.76
C VAL A 24 8.89 -17.07 7.30
N ASN A 25 9.19 -18.12 6.52
CA ASN A 25 8.75 -18.23 5.13
C ASN A 25 7.22 -18.20 4.99
N ASN A 26 6.50 -18.89 5.88
CA ASN A 26 5.05 -18.86 5.85
C ASN A 26 4.48 -17.47 6.22
N SER A 27 5.11 -16.74 7.14
CA SER A 27 4.70 -15.36 7.43
C SER A 27 4.96 -14.41 6.28
N SER A 28 6.15 -14.48 5.65
CA SER A 28 6.50 -13.60 4.53
C SER A 28 5.61 -13.88 3.30
N LEU A 29 5.29 -15.15 3.04
CA LEU A 29 4.35 -15.52 1.98
C LEU A 29 2.94 -14.97 2.24
N LYS A 30 2.43 -15.11 3.47
CA LYS A 30 1.12 -14.55 3.86
C LYS A 30 1.08 -13.03 3.69
N GLU A 31 2.13 -12.34 4.12
CA GLU A 31 2.26 -10.90 3.96
C GLU A 31 2.30 -10.49 2.49
N HIS A 32 3.07 -11.20 1.66
CA HIS A 32 3.13 -10.97 0.22
C HIS A 32 1.74 -11.14 -0.43
N HIS A 33 1.01 -12.21 -0.09
CA HIS A 33 -0.34 -12.42 -0.59
C HIS A 33 -1.31 -11.32 -0.13
N LEU A 34 -1.23 -10.89 1.13
CA LEU A 34 -2.03 -9.80 1.67
C LEU A 34 -1.76 -8.49 0.91
N LEU A 35 -0.49 -8.16 0.69
CA LEU A 35 -0.05 -6.99 -0.06
C LEU A 35 -0.61 -7.01 -1.49
N LYS A 36 -0.41 -8.13 -2.19
CA LYS A 36 -0.94 -8.33 -3.56
C LYS A 36 -2.46 -8.18 -3.61
N ASN A 37 -3.17 -8.69 -2.62
CA ASN A 37 -4.62 -8.56 -2.54
C ASN A 37 -5.06 -7.11 -2.31
N LYS A 38 -4.35 -6.34 -1.47
CA LYS A 38 -4.61 -4.90 -1.26
C LYS A 38 -4.45 -4.10 -2.55
N TYR A 39 -3.39 -4.35 -3.33
CA TYR A 39 -3.23 -3.68 -4.63
C TYR A 39 -4.34 -4.03 -5.62
N ARG A 40 -4.71 -5.31 -5.72
CA ARG A 40 -5.83 -5.73 -6.58
C ARG A 40 -7.16 -5.09 -6.14
N GLN A 41 -7.36 -4.93 -4.84
CA GLN A 41 -8.54 -4.23 -4.30
C GLN A 41 -8.54 -2.77 -4.72
N ILE A 42 -7.40 -2.07 -4.66
CA ILE A 42 -7.27 -0.69 -5.15
C ILE A 42 -7.63 -0.62 -6.63
N ASP A 43 -7.08 -1.49 -7.48
CA ASP A 43 -7.37 -1.48 -8.92
C ASP A 43 -8.88 -1.57 -9.19
N SER A 44 -9.55 -2.49 -8.49
CA SER A 44 -11.01 -2.63 -8.61
C SER A 44 -11.75 -1.38 -8.14
N LEU A 45 -11.34 -0.77 -7.03
CA LEU A 45 -11.96 0.44 -6.50
C LEU A 45 -11.74 1.65 -7.42
N VAL A 46 -10.58 1.75 -8.08
CA VAL A 46 -10.29 2.81 -9.05
C VAL A 46 -11.23 2.72 -10.24
N VAL A 47 -11.49 1.51 -10.74
CA VAL A 47 -12.47 1.31 -11.83
C VAL A 47 -13.87 1.73 -11.40
N LEU A 48 -14.32 1.31 -10.21
CA LEU A 48 -15.63 1.70 -9.67
C LEU A 48 -15.74 3.21 -9.48
N PHE A 49 -14.72 3.82 -8.87
CA PHE A 49 -14.61 5.27 -8.71
C PHE A 49 -14.79 5.99 -10.04
N ASN A 50 -14.04 5.58 -11.07
CA ASN A 50 -14.08 6.26 -12.37
C ASN A 50 -15.46 6.14 -13.02
N ASN A 51 -16.13 5.00 -12.85
CA ASN A 51 -17.48 4.79 -13.37
C ASN A 51 -18.50 5.69 -12.65
N GLU A 52 -18.48 5.72 -11.33
CA GLU A 52 -19.40 6.54 -10.54
C GLU A 52 -19.13 8.04 -10.70
N TYR A 53 -17.85 8.44 -10.79
CA TYR A 53 -17.47 9.83 -11.07
C TYR A 53 -18.00 10.30 -12.44
N LYS A 54 -17.89 9.46 -13.47
CA LYS A 54 -18.43 9.75 -14.82
C LYS A 54 -19.95 9.78 -14.84
N ALA A 55 -20.60 8.96 -14.02
CA ALA A 55 -22.04 8.96 -13.83
C ALA A 55 -22.54 10.11 -12.92
N GLU A 56 -21.65 10.99 -12.47
CA GLU A 56 -21.93 12.09 -11.53
C GLU A 56 -22.50 11.62 -10.17
N ASN A 57 -22.33 10.34 -9.84
CA ASN A 57 -22.68 9.75 -8.55
C ASN A 57 -21.58 10.05 -7.52
N PHE A 58 -21.39 11.32 -7.19
CA PHE A 58 -20.26 11.79 -6.38
C PHE A 58 -20.22 11.20 -4.95
N GLU A 59 -21.37 10.83 -4.38
CA GLU A 59 -21.42 10.16 -3.07
C GLU A 59 -20.72 8.79 -3.12
N LYS A 60 -21.05 7.95 -4.11
CA LYS A 60 -20.45 6.63 -4.27
C LYS A 60 -18.97 6.74 -4.65
N ALA A 61 -18.64 7.67 -5.54
CA ALA A 61 -17.25 7.96 -5.88
C ALA A 61 -16.44 8.35 -4.62
N LEU A 62 -17.03 9.17 -3.74
CA LEU A 62 -16.39 9.54 -2.48
C LEU A 62 -16.20 8.33 -1.54
N GLN A 63 -17.17 7.42 -1.47
CA GLN A 63 -17.03 6.18 -0.69
C GLN A 63 -15.87 5.32 -1.21
N GLN A 64 -15.77 5.13 -2.52
CA GLN A 64 -14.71 4.33 -3.13
C GLN A 64 -13.32 4.95 -2.94
N ILE A 65 -13.20 6.27 -3.11
CA ILE A 65 -11.91 6.95 -2.93
C ILE A 65 -11.45 6.94 -1.47
N ASN A 66 -12.38 7.01 -0.50
CA ASN A 66 -12.06 6.88 0.93
C ASN A 66 -11.57 5.46 1.27
N GLN A 67 -12.13 4.43 0.62
CA GLN A 67 -11.63 3.06 0.78
C GLN A 67 -10.20 2.92 0.22
N ILE A 68 -9.92 3.50 -0.95
CA ILE A 68 -8.56 3.55 -1.50
C ILE A 68 -7.62 4.27 -0.54
N GLN A 69 -8.04 5.40 0.04
CA GLN A 69 -7.25 6.17 1.01
C GLN A 69 -6.84 5.34 2.23
N ASN A 70 -7.78 4.61 2.82
CA ASN A 70 -7.50 3.75 3.98
C ASN A 70 -6.49 2.65 3.62
N ILE A 71 -6.64 2.00 2.45
CA ILE A 71 -5.68 0.99 2.01
C ILE A 71 -4.31 1.63 1.76
N ALA A 72 -4.26 2.80 1.11
CA ALA A 72 -3.03 3.53 0.82
C ALA A 72 -2.24 3.87 2.10
N GLN A 73 -2.93 4.29 3.15
CA GLN A 73 -2.35 4.55 4.47
C GLN A 73 -1.80 3.27 5.11
N GLN A 74 -2.55 2.16 5.04
CA GLN A 74 -2.05 0.87 5.54
C GLN A 74 -0.84 0.34 4.78
N LEU A 75 -0.70 0.72 3.51
CA LEU A 75 0.44 0.36 2.67
C LEU A 75 1.63 1.32 2.82
N ASN A 76 1.44 2.47 3.47
CA ASN A 76 2.38 3.59 3.47
C ASN A 76 2.89 3.92 2.05
N ASN A 77 1.98 3.89 1.07
CA ASN A 77 2.34 4.09 -0.33
C ASN A 77 2.01 5.52 -0.78
N ASP A 78 3.04 6.37 -0.79
CA ASP A 78 2.93 7.80 -1.12
C ASP A 78 2.40 8.05 -2.52
N SER A 79 2.69 7.18 -3.49
CA SER A 79 2.16 7.31 -4.86
C SER A 79 0.64 7.11 -4.88
N ILE A 80 0.12 6.14 -4.13
CA ILE A 80 -1.33 5.92 -4.02
C ILE A 80 -1.97 7.05 -3.20
N ILE A 81 -1.30 7.54 -2.15
CA ILE A 81 -1.78 8.69 -1.36
C ILE A 81 -1.89 9.93 -2.24
N ALA A 82 -0.89 10.23 -3.07
CA ALA A 82 -0.91 11.35 -4.01
C ALA A 82 -2.10 11.24 -5.00
N PHE A 83 -2.24 10.07 -5.64
CA PHE A 83 -3.35 9.78 -6.54
C PHE A 83 -4.72 9.97 -5.86
N THR A 84 -4.85 9.49 -4.62
CA THR A 84 -6.09 9.60 -3.86
C THR A 84 -6.43 11.06 -3.54
N ASN A 85 -5.44 11.85 -3.12
CA ASN A 85 -5.61 13.29 -2.89
C ASN A 85 -6.04 14.01 -4.17
N GLU A 86 -5.43 13.70 -5.32
CA GLU A 86 -5.82 14.27 -6.62
C GLU A 86 -7.30 13.98 -6.93
N ARG A 87 -7.72 12.72 -6.79
CA ARG A 87 -9.11 12.30 -7.07
C ARG A 87 -10.13 12.92 -6.13
N ILE A 88 -9.80 13.08 -4.84
CA ILE A 88 -10.64 13.82 -3.90
C ILE A 88 -10.72 15.29 -4.31
N GLY A 89 -9.59 15.90 -4.69
CA GLY A 89 -9.57 17.27 -5.21
C GLY A 89 -10.50 17.45 -6.41
N MET A 90 -10.47 16.51 -7.36
CA MET A 90 -11.36 16.51 -8.52
C MET A 90 -12.84 16.38 -8.15
N LEU A 91 -13.18 15.53 -7.16
CA LEU A 91 -14.55 15.42 -6.66
C LEU A 91 -15.02 16.74 -6.05
N GLN A 92 -14.21 17.32 -5.16
CA GLN A 92 -14.52 18.58 -4.50
C GLN A 92 -14.67 19.72 -5.50
N PHE A 93 -13.84 19.74 -6.55
CA PHE A 93 -13.95 20.70 -7.64
C PHE A 93 -15.30 20.56 -8.38
N LYS A 94 -15.73 19.33 -8.68
CA LYS A 94 -17.00 19.08 -9.38
C LYS A 94 -18.23 19.50 -8.59
N ILE A 95 -18.20 19.34 -7.28
CA ILE A 95 -19.31 19.76 -6.40
C ILE A 95 -19.23 21.22 -5.96
N GLY A 96 -18.29 22.01 -6.51
CA GLY A 96 -18.16 23.46 -6.27
C GLY A 96 -17.35 23.84 -5.02
N ASN A 97 -16.76 22.87 -4.32
CA ASN A 97 -15.95 23.09 -3.11
C ASN A 97 -14.49 23.43 -3.47
N TYR A 98 -14.27 24.54 -4.17
CA TYR A 98 -12.96 24.89 -4.74
C TYR A 98 -11.84 25.05 -3.71
N GLN A 99 -12.14 25.58 -2.53
CA GLN A 99 -11.14 25.74 -1.47
C GLN A 99 -10.63 24.39 -0.96
N LEU A 100 -11.54 23.43 -0.78
CA LEU A 100 -11.18 22.08 -0.36
C LEU A 100 -10.47 21.34 -1.49
N ALA A 101 -10.92 21.52 -2.73
CA ALA A 101 -10.26 20.97 -3.91
C ALA A 101 -8.80 21.41 -4.01
N SER A 102 -8.54 22.72 -3.86
CA SER A 102 -7.19 23.29 -3.87
C SER A 102 -6.29 22.67 -2.79
N LYS A 103 -6.81 22.52 -1.57
CA LYS A 103 -6.07 21.86 -0.47
C LYS A 103 -5.65 20.43 -0.86
N TYR A 104 -6.57 19.65 -1.42
CA TYR A 104 -6.29 18.28 -1.83
C TYR A 104 -5.32 18.19 -3.01
N PHE A 105 -5.41 19.10 -3.98
CA PHE A 105 -4.44 19.17 -5.07
C PHE A 105 -3.03 19.54 -4.57
N LEU A 106 -2.91 20.49 -3.64
CA LEU A 106 -1.64 20.85 -3.03
C LEU A 106 -1.03 19.68 -2.26
N ASN A 107 -1.83 18.95 -1.49
CA ASN A 107 -1.38 17.73 -0.82
C ASN A 107 -0.86 16.69 -1.84
N ALA A 108 -1.59 16.46 -2.95
CA ALA A 108 -1.16 15.53 -3.99
C ALA A 108 0.21 15.91 -4.57
N ILE A 109 0.42 17.20 -4.85
CA ILE A 109 1.70 17.73 -5.37
C ILE A 109 2.84 17.46 -4.37
N GLN A 110 2.62 17.73 -3.08
CA GLN A 110 3.65 17.48 -2.05
C GLN A 110 4.12 16.02 -2.04
N TYR A 111 3.19 15.05 -2.15
CA TYR A 111 3.56 13.63 -2.22
C TYR A 111 4.26 13.26 -3.54
N TYR A 112 3.82 13.82 -4.68
CA TYR A 112 4.49 13.60 -5.96
C TYR A 112 5.91 14.16 -6.00
N ASP A 113 6.17 15.29 -5.35
CA ASP A 113 7.50 15.88 -5.30
C ASP A 113 8.42 15.08 -4.38
N SER A 114 7.94 14.65 -3.21
CA SER A 114 8.70 13.77 -2.30
C SER A 114 9.12 12.47 -3.00
N THR A 115 8.18 11.79 -3.66
CA THR A 115 8.47 10.52 -4.37
C THR A 115 9.42 10.69 -5.56
N LYS A 116 9.32 11.80 -6.31
CA LYS A 116 10.28 12.11 -7.39
C LYS A 116 11.69 12.34 -6.85
N ASN A 117 11.83 13.04 -5.73
CA ASN A 117 13.12 13.31 -5.10
C ASN A 117 13.79 12.00 -4.62
N GLU A 118 13.02 11.10 -4.02
CA GLU A 118 13.52 9.77 -3.63
C GLU A 118 13.97 8.94 -4.84
N LEU A 119 13.20 8.94 -5.93
CA LEU A 119 13.56 8.21 -7.15
C LEU A 119 14.84 8.75 -7.78
N GLN A 120 15.02 10.08 -7.80
CA GLN A 120 16.26 10.70 -8.28
C GLN A 120 17.45 10.33 -7.42
N LEU A 121 17.28 10.32 -6.09
CA LEU A 121 18.31 9.91 -5.14
C LEU A 121 18.70 8.44 -5.36
N ALA A 122 17.73 7.54 -5.49
CA ALA A 122 17.98 6.11 -5.73
C ALA A 122 18.77 5.87 -7.03
N LYS A 123 18.45 6.60 -8.10
CA LYS A 123 19.19 6.54 -9.38
C LYS A 123 20.60 7.12 -9.28
N ALA A 124 20.83 8.11 -8.42
CA ALA A 124 22.15 8.67 -8.21
C ALA A 124 23.09 7.71 -7.46
N TYR A 125 22.53 6.76 -6.70
CA TYR A 125 23.27 5.75 -5.93
C TYR A 125 23.32 4.35 -6.57
N SER A 126 22.68 4.15 -7.73
CA SER A 126 22.70 2.90 -8.50
C SER A 126 23.76 2.92 -9.60
#